data_AF-A0A838TXS0-F1
#
_entry.id   AF-A0A838TXS0-F1
#
_cell.length_a   1.000
_cell.length_b   1.000
_cell.length_c   1.000
_cell.angle_alpha   90.00
_cell.angle_beta   90.00
_cell.angle_gamma   90.00
#
_symmetry.space_group_name_H-M   'P 1'
#
loop_
_entity.id
_entity.type
_entity.pdbx_description
1 polymer ?
#
loop_
_entity_poly.entity_id
_entity_poly.type
_entity_poly.pdbx_seq_one_letter_code
_entity_poly.pdbx_strand_id
1 'polypeptide(L)'
;MLEDVFETEISTETFGFYPSRIYFASSLTADPAYTKRMKPTWNKIIKELAKLDWDVYAPFNQTDPHSKNPDTLDSYQIRDLDHTQVLTAEVALMDLNRPSHGVGQEIEMSVFMPKIGFAQAKVSRMTKGMPGLMILHYENERELTEMLKQIFKRNGYKKEPFYLAKCHEHPTHTIFKGNVCLNCAFANHLHKV
;
A
#
# COMPACT_ATOMS: atom_id res chain seq x y z
N MET A 1 14.46 13.65 16.80
CA MET A 1 14.75 12.22 16.59
C MET A 1 13.69 11.43 17.30
N LEU A 2 13.08 10.47 16.62
CA LEU A 2 12.30 9.42 17.27
C LEU A 2 13.18 8.18 17.24
N GLU A 3 13.68 7.77 18.41
CA GLU A 3 14.26 6.44 18.55
C GLU A 3 13.08 5.48 18.77
N ASP A 4 13.00 4.43 17.95
CA ASP A 4 12.08 3.35 18.26
C ASP A 4 12.57 2.52 19.45
N VAL A 5 11.79 1.53 19.86
CA VAL A 5 12.09 0.67 21.03
C VAL A 5 13.39 -0.14 20.84
N PHE A 6 14.01 -0.07 19.66
CA PHE A 6 15.23 -0.76 19.29
C PHE A 6 16.39 0.19 18.94
N GLU A 7 16.32 1.44 19.41
CA GLU A 7 17.39 2.45 19.24
C GLU A 7 17.64 2.82 17.77
N THR A 8 16.70 2.54 16.86
CA THR A 8 16.81 3.00 15.47
C THR A 8 16.51 4.50 15.45
N GLU A 9 17.50 5.33 15.13
CA GLU A 9 17.31 6.76 14.94
C GLU A 9 16.45 7.04 13.71
N ILE A 10 15.16 7.33 13.93
CA ILE A 10 14.25 7.76 12.88
C ILE A 10 14.27 9.29 12.82
N SER A 11 14.88 9.83 11.76
CA SER A 11 14.89 11.25 11.45
C SER A 11 13.87 11.59 10.35
N THR A 12 13.53 12.86 10.21
CA THR A 12 12.71 13.35 9.07
C THR A 12 13.42 13.15 7.73
N GLU A 13 14.74 12.99 7.73
CA GLU A 13 15.53 12.62 6.54
C GLU A 13 15.42 11.12 6.24
N THR A 14 15.21 10.27 7.26
CA THR A 14 14.93 8.83 7.10
C THR A 14 13.54 8.57 6.51
N PHE A 15 12.55 9.42 6.83
CA PHE A 15 11.15 9.29 6.41
C PHE A 15 10.86 9.66 4.93
N GLY A 16 11.87 9.84 4.07
CA GLY A 16 11.64 10.42 2.73
C GLY A 16 12.52 9.97 1.56
N PHE A 17 13.40 8.96 1.70
CA PHE A 17 14.51 8.80 0.75
C PHE A 17 14.63 7.48 -0.02
N TYR A 18 13.59 6.64 -0.09
CA TYR A 18 13.53 5.61 -1.13
C TYR A 18 12.55 6.03 -2.23
N PRO A 19 12.99 6.86 -3.19
CA PRO A 19 12.15 7.22 -4.32
C PRO A 19 11.72 5.94 -5.02
N SER A 20 10.42 5.81 -5.29
CA SER A 20 9.87 4.69 -6.06
C SER A 20 9.64 3.38 -5.31
N ARG A 21 9.61 3.35 -3.97
CA ARG A 21 9.30 2.13 -3.21
C ARG A 21 7.82 2.04 -2.84
N ILE A 22 7.20 0.89 -3.11
CA ILE A 22 5.83 0.55 -2.72
C ILE A 22 5.88 -0.59 -1.71
N TYR A 23 5.20 -0.44 -0.58
CA TYR A 23 4.87 -1.55 0.29
C TYR A 23 3.53 -2.15 -0.15
N PHE A 24 3.50 -3.42 -0.53
CA PHE A 24 2.27 -4.10 -0.97
C PHE A 24 1.74 -5.06 0.10
N ALA A 25 0.80 -4.55 0.89
CA ALA A 25 0.04 -5.26 1.90
C ALA A 25 -1.02 -6.19 1.29
N SER A 26 -1.11 -7.43 1.77
CA SER A 26 -2.20 -8.34 1.40
C SER A 26 -2.55 -9.36 2.49
N SER A 27 -3.75 -9.94 2.39
CA SER A 27 -4.22 -10.95 3.35
C SER A 27 -3.59 -12.31 3.08
N LEU A 28 -2.68 -12.75 3.97
CA LEU A 28 -1.94 -14.02 3.80
C LEU A 28 -2.50 -15.16 4.65
N THR A 29 -2.86 -14.88 5.90
CA THR A 29 -3.23 -15.91 6.89
C THR A 29 -4.74 -16.06 7.05
N ALA A 30 -5.52 -15.00 6.83
CA ALA A 30 -6.94 -15.01 7.15
C ALA A 30 -7.80 -15.87 6.20
N ASP A 31 -7.40 -16.02 4.94
CA ASP A 31 -8.11 -16.83 3.93
C ASP A 31 -7.13 -17.40 2.89
N PRO A 32 -6.56 -18.59 3.13
CA PRO A 32 -5.52 -19.17 2.25
C PRO A 32 -6.03 -19.43 0.82
N ALA A 33 -7.31 -19.74 0.67
CA ALA A 33 -7.92 -19.97 -0.65
C ALA A 33 -8.03 -18.66 -1.45
N TYR A 34 -8.40 -17.56 -0.77
CA TYR A 34 -8.34 -16.23 -1.35
C TYR A 34 -6.91 -15.84 -1.74
N THR A 35 -5.95 -16.00 -0.83
CA THR A 35 -4.53 -15.70 -1.06
C THR A 35 -4.01 -16.45 -2.29
N LYS A 36 -4.25 -17.76 -2.38
CA LYS A 36 -3.85 -18.58 -3.53
C LYS A 36 -4.48 -18.09 -4.83
N ARG A 37 -5.76 -17.68 -4.82
CA ARG A 37 -6.47 -17.16 -5.99
C ARG A 37 -5.94 -15.81 -6.46
N MET A 38 -5.58 -14.93 -5.53
CA MET A 38 -5.17 -13.55 -5.83
C MET A 38 -3.68 -13.38 -6.10
N LYS A 39 -2.83 -14.30 -5.62
CA LYS A 39 -1.37 -14.25 -5.86
C LYS A 39 -0.99 -14.03 -7.33
N PRO A 40 -1.63 -14.65 -8.35
CA PRO A 40 -1.38 -14.33 -9.75
C PRO A 40 -1.67 -12.86 -10.11
N THR A 41 -2.80 -12.32 -9.65
CA THR A 41 -3.19 -10.91 -9.84
C THR A 41 -2.20 -9.98 -9.15
N TRP A 42 -1.80 -10.25 -7.91
CA TRP A 42 -0.82 -9.44 -7.19
C TRP A 42 0.54 -9.43 -7.90
N ASN A 43 1.01 -10.58 -8.37
CA ASN A 43 2.25 -10.67 -9.14
C ASN A 43 2.17 -9.91 -10.47
N LYS A 44 1.00 -9.87 -11.11
CA LYS A 44 0.78 -9.06 -12.31
C LYS A 44 0.85 -7.56 -11.98
N ILE A 45 0.22 -7.13 -10.89
CA ILE A 45 0.31 -5.75 -10.41
C ILE A 45 1.78 -5.36 -10.18
N ILE A 46 2.55 -6.18 -9.45
CA ILE A 46 3.98 -5.96 -9.22
C ILE A 46 4.73 -5.79 -10.55
N LYS A 47 4.50 -6.68 -11.52
CA LYS A 47 5.15 -6.60 -12.84
C LYS A 47 4.80 -5.32 -13.60
N GLU A 48 3.55 -4.87 -13.54
CA GLU A 48 3.14 -3.62 -14.20
C GLU A 48 3.72 -2.39 -13.51
N LEU A 49 3.84 -2.39 -12.18
CA LEU A 49 4.47 -1.30 -11.43
C LEU A 49 5.98 -1.26 -11.66
N ALA A 50 6.63 -2.42 -11.78
CA ALA A 50 8.05 -2.51 -12.13
C ALA A 50 8.36 -1.90 -13.50
N LYS A 51 7.46 -2.03 -14.49
CA LYS A 51 7.59 -1.36 -15.81
C LYS A 51 7.52 0.17 -15.72
N LEU A 52 7.08 0.71 -14.59
CA LEU A 52 6.97 2.14 -14.31
C LEU A 52 8.08 2.61 -13.35
N ASP A 53 9.16 1.82 -13.22
CA ASP A 53 10.30 2.07 -12.34
C ASP A 53 9.95 2.15 -10.84
N TRP A 54 8.94 1.38 -10.41
CA TRP A 54 8.63 1.19 -9.00
C TRP A 54 9.20 -0.13 -8.49
N ASP A 55 9.90 -0.07 -7.36
CA ASP A 55 10.28 -1.23 -6.57
C ASP A 55 9.14 -1.58 -5.62
N VAL A 56 8.68 -2.83 -5.63
CA VAL A 56 7.52 -3.28 -4.84
C VAL A 56 7.96 -4.36 -3.88
N TYR A 57 7.99 -4.02 -2.60
CA TYR A 57 8.11 -5.00 -1.54
C TYR A 57 6.75 -5.64 -1.26
N ALA A 58 6.69 -6.97 -1.21
CA ALA A 58 5.47 -7.72 -0.98
C ALA A 58 5.74 -8.92 -0.06
N PRO A 59 5.18 -8.96 1.18
CA PRO A 59 5.45 -10.04 2.14
C PRO A 59 5.14 -11.44 1.61
N PHE A 60 4.11 -11.59 0.77
CA PHE A 60 3.72 -12.88 0.18
C PHE A 60 4.75 -13.50 -0.80
N ASN A 61 5.77 -12.74 -1.17
CA ASN A 61 6.92 -13.23 -1.94
C ASN A 61 8.13 -13.57 -1.05
N GLN A 62 8.14 -13.14 0.21
CA GLN A 62 9.22 -13.39 1.16
C GLN A 62 8.95 -14.62 2.03
N THR A 63 7.70 -14.79 2.43
CA THR A 63 7.30 -15.82 3.41
C THR A 63 6.07 -16.57 2.93
N ASP A 64 5.98 -17.86 3.25
CA ASP A 64 4.74 -18.64 3.11
C ASP A 64 4.24 -19.04 4.51
N PRO A 65 3.25 -18.32 5.07
CA PRO A 65 2.78 -18.58 6.42
C PRO A 65 2.05 -19.93 6.56
N HIS A 66 1.80 -20.64 5.46
CA HIS A 66 1.22 -21.99 5.44
C HIS A 66 2.26 -23.08 5.16
N SER A 67 3.55 -22.72 5.04
CA SER A 67 4.63 -23.68 4.83
C SER A 67 4.72 -24.64 6.02
N LYS A 68 4.89 -25.93 5.72
CA LYS A 68 5.17 -26.96 6.73
C LYS A 68 6.60 -26.88 7.27
N ASN A 69 7.51 -26.32 6.47
CA ASN A 69 8.87 -26.05 6.88
C ASN A 69 8.91 -24.64 7.48
N PRO A 70 9.51 -24.44 8.66
CA PRO A 70 9.66 -23.11 9.21
C PRO A 70 10.42 -22.22 8.22
N ASP A 71 9.97 -20.97 8.07
CA ASP A 71 10.70 -19.96 7.33
C ASP A 71 12.12 -19.82 7.91
N THR A 72 13.07 -19.38 7.10
CA THR A 72 14.45 -19.13 7.57
C THR A 72 14.52 -17.99 8.58
N LEU A 73 13.46 -17.18 8.66
CA LEU A 73 13.28 -16.08 9.59
C LEU A 73 12.24 -16.47 10.64
N ASP A 74 12.48 -16.10 11.89
CA ASP A 74 11.46 -16.22 12.93
C ASP A 74 10.36 -15.15 12.80
N SER A 75 9.28 -15.30 13.56
CA SER A 75 8.14 -14.37 13.49
C SER A 75 8.48 -12.93 13.87
N TYR A 76 9.49 -12.70 14.73
CA TYR A 76 9.93 -11.35 15.08
C TYR A 76 10.69 -10.73 13.91
N GLN A 77 11.60 -11.48 13.30
CA GLN A 77 12.37 -11.03 12.14
C GLN A 77 11.48 -10.72 10.93
N ILE A 78 10.45 -11.53 10.69
CA ILE A 78 9.47 -11.27 9.62
C ILE A 78 8.69 -9.98 9.90
N ARG A 79 8.19 -9.81 11.12
CA ARG A 79 7.48 -8.61 11.54
C ARG A 79 8.36 -7.37 11.38
N ASP A 80 9.58 -7.41 11.88
CA ASP A 80 10.47 -6.25 11.88
C ASP A 80 10.93 -5.88 10.46
N LEU A 81 11.11 -6.89 9.60
CA LEU A 81 11.31 -6.67 8.17
C LEU A 81 10.11 -5.96 7.57
N ASP A 82 8.89 -6.48 7.71
CA ASP A 82 7.68 -5.86 7.16
C ASP A 82 7.47 -4.44 7.70
N HIS A 83 7.68 -4.23 9.00
CA HIS A 83 7.63 -2.93 9.66
C HIS A 83 8.60 -1.93 9.01
N THR A 84 9.86 -2.32 8.83
CA THR A 84 10.88 -1.48 8.18
C THR A 84 10.47 -1.15 6.75
N GLN A 85 9.91 -2.12 6.03
CA GLN A 85 9.50 -1.95 4.63
C GLN A 85 8.30 -1.01 4.50
N VAL A 86 7.34 -1.05 5.43
CA VAL A 86 6.25 -0.08 5.52
C VAL A 86 6.80 1.33 5.76
N LEU A 87 7.64 1.48 6.79
CA LEU A 87 8.13 2.80 7.23
C LEU A 87 9.06 3.48 6.22
N THR A 88 9.70 2.70 5.34
CA THR A 88 10.63 3.19 4.32
C THR A 88 10.02 3.33 2.93
N ALA A 89 8.77 2.90 2.72
CA ALA A 89 8.09 3.03 1.44
C ALA A 89 7.62 4.48 1.19
N GLU A 90 7.50 4.86 -0.10
CA GLU A 90 6.92 6.16 -0.49
C GLU A 90 5.39 6.13 -0.42
N VAL A 91 4.80 4.95 -0.66
CA VAL A 91 3.36 4.73 -0.71
C VAL A 91 3.06 3.28 -0.34
N ALA A 92 2.01 3.07 0.45
CA ALA A 92 1.51 1.75 0.76
C ALA A 92 0.38 1.38 -0.20
N LEU A 93 0.47 0.24 -0.87
CA LEU A 93 -0.57 -0.36 -1.69
C LEU A 93 -1.19 -1.52 -0.92
N MET A 94 -2.52 -1.61 -0.89
CA MET A 94 -3.19 -2.55 0.01
C MET A 94 -4.34 -3.29 -0.67
N ASP A 95 -4.32 -4.62 -0.57
CA ASP A 95 -5.49 -5.43 -0.89
C ASP A 95 -6.49 -5.41 0.28
N LEU A 96 -7.63 -4.76 0.08
CA LEU A 96 -8.69 -4.58 1.07
C LEU A 96 -9.92 -5.46 0.82
N ASN A 97 -9.84 -6.42 -0.10
CA ASN A 97 -10.95 -7.33 -0.40
C ASN A 97 -11.27 -8.31 0.74
N ARG A 98 -10.33 -8.51 1.67
CA ARG A 98 -10.50 -9.41 2.82
C ARG A 98 -10.03 -8.74 4.10
N PRO A 99 -10.77 -8.87 5.21
CA PRO A 99 -10.26 -8.52 6.52
C PRO A 99 -8.95 -9.26 6.81
N SER A 100 -7.96 -8.54 7.30
CA SER A 100 -6.66 -9.08 7.69
C SER A 100 -6.12 -8.27 8.87
N HIS A 101 -5.71 -8.95 9.94
CA HIS A 101 -5.11 -8.31 11.10
C HIS A 101 -3.77 -7.66 10.75
N GLY A 102 -2.94 -8.34 9.95
CA GLY A 102 -1.65 -7.80 9.48
C GLY A 102 -1.84 -6.53 8.65
N VAL A 103 -2.74 -6.57 7.65
CA VAL A 103 -3.06 -5.38 6.84
C VAL A 103 -3.61 -4.26 7.71
N GLY A 104 -4.44 -4.58 8.72
CA GLY A 104 -4.90 -3.61 9.70
C GLY A 104 -3.76 -2.92 10.45
N GLN A 105 -2.76 -3.68 10.91
CA GLN A 105 -1.57 -3.13 11.58
C GLN A 105 -0.74 -2.27 10.63
N GLU A 106 -0.54 -2.72 9.39
CA GLU A 106 0.20 -1.99 8.35
C GLU A 106 -0.48 -0.65 8.00
N ILE A 107 -1.83 -0.61 7.98
CA ILE A 107 -2.61 0.63 7.83
C ILE A 107 -2.32 1.62 8.98
N GLU A 108 -2.32 1.15 10.22
CA GLU A 108 -2.04 1.98 11.39
C GLU A 108 -0.59 2.49 11.39
N MET A 109 0.37 1.64 11.02
CA MET A 109 1.78 2.02 10.92
C MET A 109 2.05 3.06 9.82
N SER A 110 1.27 3.01 8.73
CA SER A 110 1.39 3.92 7.60
C SER A 110 0.58 5.22 7.78
N VAL A 111 0.29 5.64 9.02
CA VAL A 111 -0.55 6.82 9.30
C VAL A 111 -0.04 8.11 8.65
N PHE A 112 1.27 8.29 8.53
CA PHE A 112 1.88 9.52 7.97
C PHE A 112 2.17 9.48 6.47
N MET A 113 1.92 8.35 5.80
CA MET A 113 2.24 8.19 4.38
C MET A 113 0.98 8.06 3.49
N PRO A 114 1.10 8.36 2.19
CA PRO A 114 0.10 8.02 1.18
C PRO A 114 -0.24 6.53 1.17
N LYS A 115 -1.54 6.19 1.16
CA LYS A 115 -2.03 4.80 1.14
C LYS A 115 -3.06 4.61 0.04
N ILE A 116 -2.88 3.63 -0.82
CA ILE A 116 -3.83 3.27 -1.88
C ILE A 116 -4.33 1.87 -1.59
N GLY A 117 -5.60 1.76 -1.22
CA GLY A 117 -6.30 0.48 -1.11
C GLY A 117 -7.07 0.16 -2.38
N PHE A 118 -7.28 -1.13 -2.66
CA PHE A 118 -8.24 -1.57 -3.65
C PHE A 118 -9.19 -2.64 -3.07
N ALA A 119 -10.45 -2.61 -3.49
CA ALA A 119 -11.45 -3.61 -3.10
C ALA A 119 -12.53 -3.78 -4.18
N GLN A 120 -13.14 -4.96 -4.26
CA GLN A 120 -14.36 -5.23 -5.04
C GLN A 120 -15.62 -5.11 -4.17
N ALA A 121 -15.48 -5.12 -2.85
CA ALA A 121 -16.58 -5.11 -1.89
C ALA A 121 -16.47 -3.92 -0.93
N LYS A 122 -17.46 -3.81 -0.03
CA LYS A 122 -17.46 -2.75 0.96
C LYS A 122 -16.31 -2.89 1.96
N VAL A 123 -15.56 -1.81 2.14
CA VAL A 123 -14.48 -1.73 3.13
C VAL A 123 -15.01 -1.21 4.48
N SER A 124 -14.40 -1.64 5.58
CA SER A 124 -14.71 -1.19 6.95
C SER A 124 -14.64 0.33 7.09
N ARG A 125 -15.52 0.90 7.92
CA ARG A 125 -15.51 2.33 8.26
C ARG A 125 -14.21 2.78 8.91
N MET A 126 -13.56 1.91 9.68
CA MET A 126 -12.29 2.23 10.36
C MET A 126 -11.18 2.43 9.33
N THR A 127 -11.05 1.50 8.39
CA THR A 127 -10.11 1.63 7.28
C THR A 127 -10.43 2.86 6.43
N LYS A 128 -11.69 3.06 6.03
CA LYS A 128 -12.11 4.23 5.22
C LYS A 128 -11.82 5.57 5.88
N GLY A 129 -11.91 5.65 7.20
CA GLY A 129 -11.68 6.89 7.95
C GLY A 129 -10.22 7.29 8.07
N MET A 130 -9.29 6.46 7.58
CA MET A 130 -7.86 6.73 7.71
C MET A 130 -7.41 7.93 6.88
N PRO A 131 -6.75 8.93 7.49
CA PRO A 131 -6.16 10.04 6.77
C PRO A 131 -5.18 9.57 5.69
N GLY A 132 -5.27 10.15 4.50
CA GLY A 132 -4.38 9.81 3.39
C GLY A 132 -4.58 8.41 2.82
N LEU A 133 -5.74 7.78 3.04
CA LEU A 133 -6.15 6.56 2.36
C LEU A 133 -7.11 6.88 1.20
N MET A 134 -6.76 6.41 0.01
CA MET A 134 -7.64 6.34 -1.15
C MET A 134 -8.05 4.90 -1.38
N ILE A 135 -9.34 4.61 -1.57
CA ILE A 135 -9.83 3.25 -1.83
C ILE A 135 -10.43 3.19 -3.23
N LEU A 136 -9.78 2.44 -4.12
CA LEU A 136 -10.21 2.16 -5.47
C LEU A 136 -11.17 0.97 -5.47
N HIS A 137 -12.38 1.19 -5.98
CA HIS A 137 -13.35 0.15 -6.26
C HIS A 137 -13.17 -0.31 -7.71
N TYR A 138 -13.18 -1.62 -7.93
CA TYR A 138 -12.96 -2.21 -9.25
C TYR A 138 -13.85 -3.44 -9.45
N GLU A 139 -14.24 -3.69 -10.69
CA GLU A 139 -15.07 -4.84 -11.04
C GLU A 139 -14.21 -6.04 -11.43
N ASN A 140 -13.11 -5.79 -12.15
CA ASN A 140 -12.25 -6.84 -12.70
C ASN A 140 -10.76 -6.47 -12.69
N GLU A 141 -9.89 -7.46 -12.86
CA GLU A 141 -8.44 -7.31 -12.80
C GLU A 141 -7.89 -6.28 -13.80
N ARG A 142 -8.47 -6.22 -15.00
CA ARG A 142 -7.99 -5.31 -16.06
C ARG A 142 -8.21 -3.86 -15.63
N GLU A 143 -9.38 -3.55 -15.09
CA GLU A 143 -9.70 -2.23 -14.57
C GLU A 143 -8.76 -1.82 -13.43
N LEU A 144 -8.57 -2.69 -12.44
CA LEU A 144 -7.66 -2.46 -11.33
C LEU A 144 -6.24 -2.15 -11.82
N THR A 145 -5.72 -2.99 -12.70
CA THR A 145 -4.37 -2.83 -13.23
C THR A 145 -4.21 -1.52 -13.99
N GLU A 146 -5.20 -1.10 -14.76
CA GLU A 146 -5.14 0.14 -15.52
C GLU A 146 -5.23 1.37 -14.62
N MET A 147 -6.08 1.36 -13.58
CA MET A 147 -6.10 2.43 -12.57
C MET A 147 -4.76 2.58 -11.87
N LEU A 148 -4.17 1.46 -11.42
CA LEU A 148 -2.85 1.49 -10.76
C LEU A 148 -1.78 2.01 -11.72
N LYS A 149 -1.76 1.57 -12.98
CA LYS A 149 -0.82 2.10 -13.97
C LYS A 149 -0.98 3.60 -14.16
N GLN A 150 -2.20 4.13 -14.24
CA GLN A 150 -2.43 5.56 -14.37
C GLN A 150 -1.93 6.33 -13.13
N ILE A 151 -2.21 5.83 -11.93
CA ILE A 151 -1.77 6.45 -10.68
C ILE A 151 -0.25 6.45 -10.58
N PHE A 152 0.42 5.35 -10.92
CA PHE A 152 1.86 5.18 -10.72
C PHE A 152 2.71 5.66 -11.90
N LYS A 153 2.12 5.87 -13.08
CA LYS A 153 2.81 6.38 -14.28
C LYS A 153 3.38 7.77 -14.07
N ARG A 154 4.67 7.97 -14.37
CA ARG A 154 5.33 9.28 -14.30
C ARG A 154 5.12 10.08 -15.57
N ASN A 155 4.91 11.38 -15.42
CA ASN A 155 4.93 12.32 -16.54
C ASN A 155 6.37 12.76 -16.85
N GLY A 156 7.05 11.97 -17.70
CA GLY A 156 8.44 12.21 -18.09
C GLY A 156 9.45 11.80 -17.00
N TYR A 157 10.66 12.35 -17.06
CA TYR A 157 11.76 11.99 -16.14
C TYR A 157 11.69 12.68 -14.77
N LYS A 158 10.75 13.61 -14.56
CA LYS A 158 10.61 14.32 -13.28
C LYS A 158 9.92 13.42 -12.25
N LYS A 159 10.49 13.34 -11.05
CA LYS A 159 9.82 12.69 -9.91
C LYS A 159 8.57 13.48 -9.55
N GLU A 160 7.42 12.81 -9.57
CA GLU A 160 6.15 13.32 -9.02
C GLU A 160 5.93 12.65 -7.66
N PRO A 161 6.26 13.32 -6.53
CA PRO A 161 6.18 12.69 -5.23
C PRO A 161 4.73 12.46 -4.83
N PHE A 162 4.50 11.37 -4.08
CA PHE A 162 3.26 11.23 -3.32
C PHE A 162 3.36 11.98 -1.99
N TYR A 163 2.30 12.70 -1.61
CA TYR A 163 2.22 13.37 -0.32
C TYR A 163 0.78 13.58 0.12
N LEU A 164 0.60 13.96 1.39
CA LEU A 164 -0.70 14.25 1.99
C LEU A 164 -0.92 15.76 2.08
N ALA A 165 -2.06 16.23 1.59
CA ALA A 165 -2.46 17.64 1.71
C ALA A 165 -3.98 17.78 1.78
N LYS A 166 -4.47 18.96 2.16
CA LYS A 166 -5.89 19.28 2.11
C LYS A 166 -6.31 19.60 0.67
N CYS A 167 -7.48 19.13 0.28
CA CYS A 167 -8.15 19.50 -0.96
C CYS A 167 -9.47 20.22 -0.62
N HIS A 168 -9.87 21.21 -1.41
CA HIS A 168 -11.13 21.93 -1.17
C HIS A 168 -12.38 21.03 -1.26
N GLU A 169 -12.30 19.91 -1.97
CA GLU A 169 -13.40 18.97 -2.15
C GLU A 169 -13.51 17.92 -1.03
N HIS A 170 -12.50 17.82 -0.15
CA HIS A 170 -12.44 16.77 0.87
C HIS A 170 -12.10 17.33 2.26
N PRO A 171 -12.86 16.97 3.32
CA PRO A 171 -12.64 17.50 4.66
C PRO A 171 -11.36 16.97 5.33
N THR A 172 -10.88 15.79 4.94
CA THR A 172 -9.66 15.15 5.47
C THR A 172 -8.47 15.32 4.53
N HIS A 173 -7.24 15.15 5.04
CA HIS A 173 -6.07 15.09 4.18
C HIS A 173 -6.23 13.96 3.15
N THR A 174 -5.97 14.30 1.90
CA THR A 174 -6.07 13.43 0.74
C THR A 174 -4.69 13.24 0.12
N ILE A 175 -4.60 12.27 -0.79
CA ILE A 175 -3.36 11.91 -1.46
C ILE A 175 -3.19 12.78 -2.70
N PHE A 176 -2.01 13.37 -2.81
CA PHE A 176 -1.56 14.06 -4.00
C PHE A 176 -0.42 13.29 -4.65
N LYS A 177 -0.34 13.40 -5.97
CA LYS A 177 0.83 13.04 -6.76
C LYS A 177 1.23 14.25 -7.61
N GLY A 178 2.38 14.84 -7.32
CA GLY A 178 2.68 16.19 -7.84
C GLY A 178 1.51 17.14 -7.51
N ASN A 179 0.99 17.88 -8.49
CA ASN A 179 -0.12 18.81 -8.25
C ASN A 179 -1.51 18.18 -8.37
N VAL A 180 -1.61 16.87 -8.57
CA VAL A 180 -2.89 16.17 -8.82
C VAL A 180 -3.43 15.59 -7.52
N CYS A 181 -4.64 16.00 -7.12
CA CYS A 181 -5.39 15.31 -6.07
C CYS A 181 -5.96 14.00 -6.62
N LEU A 182 -5.49 12.86 -6.10
CA LEU A 182 -5.89 11.55 -6.61
C LEU A 182 -7.34 11.21 -6.29
N ASN A 183 -7.84 11.57 -5.11
CA ASN A 183 -9.25 11.34 -4.77
C ASN A 183 -10.20 12.10 -5.71
N CYS A 184 -9.84 13.30 -6.15
CA CYS A 184 -10.62 14.05 -7.14
C CYS A 184 -10.51 13.39 -8.53
N ALA A 185 -9.29 13.06 -8.96
CA ALA A 185 -9.04 12.49 -10.29
C ALA A 185 -9.71 11.12 -10.49
N PHE A 186 -9.84 10.32 -9.42
CA PHE A 186 -10.43 8.99 -9.43
C PHE A 186 -11.79 8.93 -8.74
N ALA A 187 -12.50 10.06 -8.59
CA ALA A 187 -13.76 10.15 -7.85
C ALA A 187 -14.81 9.09 -8.24
N ASN A 188 -14.89 8.75 -9.53
CA ASN A 188 -15.82 7.74 -10.05
C ASN A 188 -15.51 6.31 -9.60
N HIS A 189 -14.26 6.05 -9.24
CA HIS A 189 -13.78 4.76 -8.75
C HIS A 189 -13.63 4.73 -7.24
N LEU A 190 -13.93 5.83 -6.54
CA LEU A 190 -13.86 5.82 -5.10
C LEU A 190 -15.04 5.03 -4.52
N HIS A 191 -14.75 4.26 -3.49
CA HIS A 191 -15.80 3.61 -2.71
C HIS A 191 -16.80 4.66 -2.21
N LYS A 192 -18.02 4.67 -2.77
CA LYS A 192 -19.12 5.56 -2.34
C LYS A 192 -19.46 5.31 -0.87
N VAL A 193 -19.56 6.39 -0.08
CA VAL A 193 -19.95 6.33 1.33
C VAL A 193 -21.40 5.85 1.44
#